data_AF-A0A2I7K638-F1
#
_entry.id   AF-A0A2I7K638-F1
#
_cell.length_a   1.000
_cell.length_b   1.000
_cell.length_c   1.000
_cell.angle_alpha   90.00
_cell.angle_beta   90.00
_cell.angle_gamma   90.00
#
_symmetry.space_group_name_H-M   'P 1'
#
loop_
_entity.id
_entity.type
_entity.pdbx_description
1 polymer ?
#
loop_
_entity_poly.entity_id
_entity_poly.type
_entity_poly.pdbx_seq_one_letter_code
_entity_poly.pdbx_strand_id
1 'polypeptide(L)' 'MTQQLIAVDANALASLQDELTEIKRLLMSSKISPPAKWITVAEYAQKVGKSEATVRRWIRDGQLERKQKLVKNPDA' A
#
# COMPACT_ATOMS: atom_id res chain seq x y z
N MET A 1 -3.17 -5.92 -40.12
CA MET A 1 -2.58 -6.62 -38.97
C MET A 1 -2.71 -8.12 -39.23
N THR A 2 -1.68 -8.76 -39.75
CA THR A 2 -1.65 -10.19 -40.04
C THR A 2 -1.62 -10.96 -38.73
N GLN A 3 -2.70 -11.70 -38.44
CA GLN A 3 -2.82 -12.52 -37.24
C GLN A 3 -1.94 -13.76 -37.43
N GLN A 4 -0.73 -13.73 -36.85
CA GLN A 4 0.14 -14.89 -36.78
C GLN A 4 -0.51 -15.94 -35.88
N LEU A 5 -1.02 -17.02 -36.49
CA LEU A 5 -1.52 -18.19 -35.79
C LEU A 5 -0.34 -18.99 -35.27
N ILE A 6 0.13 -18.64 -34.08
CA ILE A 6 1.03 -19.50 -33.30
C ILE A 6 0.20 -20.71 -32.86
N ALA A 7 0.68 -21.93 -33.09
CA ALA A 7 0.10 -23.12 -32.49
C ALA A 7 0.33 -23.03 -30.98
N VAL A 8 -0.61 -22.43 -30.27
CA VAL A 8 -0.56 -22.31 -28.81
C VAL A 8 -1.34 -23.47 -28.22
N ASP A 9 -0.70 -24.21 -27.32
CA ASP A 9 -1.38 -25.22 -26.52
C ASP A 9 -2.51 -24.56 -25.71
N ALA A 10 -3.74 -24.93 -26.02
CA ALA A 10 -4.93 -24.40 -25.37
C ALA A 10 -4.95 -24.70 -23.86
N ASN A 11 -4.35 -25.82 -23.44
CA ASN A 11 -4.28 -26.20 -22.03
C ASN A 11 -3.28 -25.32 -21.28
N ALA A 12 -2.13 -25.02 -21.89
CA ALA A 12 -1.14 -24.11 -21.29
C ALA A 12 -1.71 -22.70 -21.10
N LEU A 13 -2.49 -22.21 -22.07
CA LEU A 13 -3.18 -20.92 -21.94
C LEU A 13 -4.26 -20.93 -20.87
N ALA A 14 -5.01 -22.03 -20.72
CA ALA A 14 -6.02 -22.15 -19.69
C ALA A 14 -5.39 -22.09 -18.29
N SER A 15 -4.30 -22.84 -18.06
CA SER A 15 -3.58 -22.82 -16.78
C SER A 15 -3.04 -21.43 -16.42
N LEU A 16 -2.49 -20.69 -17.41
CA LEU A 16 -2.04 -19.32 -17.19
C LEU A 16 -3.19 -18.34 -16.87
N GLN A 17 -4.36 -18.53 -17.48
CA GLN A 17 -5.54 -17.71 -17.17
C GLN A 17 -6.07 -17.98 -15.76
N ASP A 18 -6.03 -19.23 -15.31
CA ASP A 18 -6.45 -19.62 -13.97
C ASP A 18 -5.51 -19.00 -12.91
N GLU A 19 -4.19 -19.08 -13.11
CA GLU A 19 -3.21 -18.44 -12.21
C GLU A 19 -3.38 -16.92 -12.16
N LEU A 20 -3.57 -16.28 -13.32
CA LEU A 20 -3.84 -14.84 -13.38
C LEU A 20 -5.12 -14.45 -12.64
N THR A 21 -6.14 -15.28 -12.72
CA THR A 21 -7.42 -15.05 -12.03
C THR A 21 -7.24 -15.16 -10.52
N GLU A 22 -6.48 -16.14 -10.06
CA GLU A 22 -6.21 -16.32 -8.63
C GLU A 22 -5.35 -15.18 -8.07
N ILE A 23 -4.31 -14.75 -8.78
CA ILE A 23 -3.51 -13.59 -8.39
C ILE A 23 -4.37 -12.33 -8.33
N LYS A 24 -5.24 -12.10 -9.32
CA LYS A 24 -6.18 -10.97 -9.30
C LYS A 24 -7.13 -11.05 -8.12
N ARG A 25 -7.64 -12.24 -7.80
CA ARG A 25 -8.53 -12.45 -6.65
C ARG A 25 -7.80 -12.13 -5.35
N LEU A 26 -6.57 -12.60 -5.19
CA LEU A 26 -5.74 -12.31 -4.02
C LEU A 26 -5.52 -10.80 -3.88
N LEU A 27 -5.11 -10.13 -4.96
CA LEU A 27 -4.89 -8.67 -4.99
C LEU A 27 -6.16 -7.84 -4.76
N MET A 28 -7.33 -8.32 -5.20
CA MET A 28 -8.60 -7.65 -4.93
C MET A 28 -9.12 -7.90 -3.51
N SER A 29 -8.83 -9.08 -2.95
CA SER A 29 -9.20 -9.44 -1.59
C SER A 29 -8.37 -8.69 -0.55
N SER A 30 -7.08 -8.49 -0.83
CA SER A 30 -6.27 -7.52 -0.11
C SER A 30 -6.66 -6.14 -0.59
N LYS A 31 -7.68 -5.55 0.04
CA LYS A 31 -7.93 -4.11 -0.05
C LYS A 31 -6.63 -3.39 0.32
N ILE A 32 -5.79 -3.08 -0.66
CA ILE A 32 -4.69 -2.11 -0.56
C ILE A 32 -5.41 -0.76 -0.46
N SER A 33 -6.00 -0.50 0.70
CA SER A 33 -6.52 0.81 1.00
C SER A 33 -5.29 1.72 1.05
N PRO A 34 -5.26 2.81 0.26
CA PRO A 34 -4.12 3.71 0.30
C PRO A 34 -3.88 4.13 1.75
N PRO A 35 -2.61 4.17 2.19
CA PRO A 35 -2.29 4.52 3.57
C PRO A 35 -2.94 5.87 3.91
N ALA A 36 -3.60 5.94 5.07
CA ALA A 36 -4.32 7.13 5.48
C ALA A 36 -3.37 8.35 5.49
N LYS A 37 -3.77 9.45 4.86
CA LYS A 37 -2.93 10.67 4.76
C LYS A 37 -2.53 11.25 6.11
N TRP A 38 -3.37 11.08 7.12
CA TRP A 38 -3.19 11.60 8.47
C TRP A 38 -3.35 10.44 9.45
N ILE A 39 -2.37 10.27 10.34
CA ILE A 39 -2.34 9.23 11.37
C ILE A 39 -2.12 9.85 12.74
N THR A 40 -2.37 9.08 13.80
CA THR A 40 -2.11 9.51 15.17
C THR A 40 -0.60 9.57 15.46
N VAL A 41 -0.24 10.27 16.54
CA VAL A 41 1.14 10.32 17.03
C VAL A 41 1.66 8.93 17.40
N ALA A 42 0.80 8.07 17.97
CA ALA A 42 1.15 6.71 18.35
C ALA A 42 1.49 5.85 17.12
N GLU A 43 0.64 5.88 16.09
CA GLU A 43 0.87 5.16 14.83
C GLU A 43 2.13 5.67 14.12
N TYR A 44 2.34 6.99 14.09
CA TYR A 44 3.55 7.58 13.53
C TYR A 44 4.80 7.09 14.27
N ALA A 45 4.76 7.11 15.60
CA ALA A 45 5.86 6.67 16.46
C ALA A 45 6.24 5.20 16.19
N GLN A 46 5.24 4.33 16.06
CA GLN A 46 5.45 2.93 15.70
C GLN A 46 6.09 2.77 14.32
N LYS A 47 5.60 3.50 13.30
CA LYS A 47 6.14 3.43 11.94
C LYS A 47 7.60 3.87 11.84
N VAL A 48 7.97 4.94 12.56
CA VAL A 48 9.34 5.50 12.51
C VAL A 48 10.28 4.90 13.57
N GLY A 49 9.80 3.96 14.40
CA GLY A 49 10.59 3.33 15.45
C GLY A 49 11.08 4.30 16.53
N LYS A 50 10.26 5.30 16.90
CA LYS A 50 10.58 6.29 17.95
C LYS A 50 9.52 6.30 19.03
N SER A 51 9.82 6.94 20.16
CA SER A 51 8.83 7.15 21.22
C SER A 51 7.83 8.23 20.85
N GLU A 52 6.60 8.16 21.38
CA GLU A 52 5.62 9.24 21.22
C GLU A 52 6.12 10.58 21.74
N ALA A 53 6.93 10.59 22.81
CA ALA A 53 7.53 11.81 23.35
C ALA A 53 8.46 12.49 22.34
N THR A 54 9.25 11.70 21.60
CA THR A 54 10.09 12.18 20.49
C THR A 54 9.24 12.79 19.39
N VAL A 55 8.16 12.11 18.99
CA VAL A 55 7.26 12.62 17.93
C VAL A 55 6.55 13.89 18.39
N ARG A 56 6.08 13.98 19.64
CA ARG A 56 5.51 15.20 20.23
C ARG A 56 6.51 16.35 20.24
N ARG A 57 7.78 16.08 20.52
CA ARG A 57 8.85 17.06 20.39
C ARG A 57 9.00 17.54 18.95
N TRP A 58 9.04 16.64 17.96
CA TRP A 58 9.11 17.04 16.55
C TRP A 58 7.93 17.89 16.09
N ILE A 59 6.72 17.61 16.60
CA ILE A 59 5.54 18.46 16.36
C ILE A 59 5.75 19.86 16.94
N ARG A 60 6.24 19.95 18.19
CA ARG A 60 6.51 21.24 18.84
C ARG A 60 7.61 22.03 18.13
N ASP A 61 8.64 21.32 17.67
CA ASP A 61 9.79 21.89 16.96
C ASP A 61 9.43 22.21 15.48
N GLY A 62 8.17 21.96 15.06
CA GLY A 62 7.64 22.33 13.73
C GLY A 62 8.06 21.40 12.59
N GLN A 63 8.67 20.26 12.89
CA GLN A 63 9.21 19.33 11.89
C GLN A 63 8.16 18.44 11.24
N LEU A 64 6.97 18.32 11.83
CA LEU A 64 5.89 17.48 11.33
C LEU A 64 4.66 18.32 10.98
N GLU A 65 4.13 18.12 9.77
CA GLU A 65 2.83 18.63 9.39
C GLU A 65 1.75 18.02 10.28
N ARG A 66 0.93 18.89 10.88
CA ARG A 66 -0.13 18.51 11.82
C ARG A 66 -1.48 19.00 11.33
N LYS A 67 -2.50 18.16 11.50
CA LYS A 67 -3.91 18.52 11.36
C LYS A 67 -4.68 18.06 12.60
N GLN A 68 -5.15 19.01 13.41
CA GLN A 68 -5.87 18.75 14.67
C GLN A 68 -5.08 17.86 15.65
N LYS A 69 -5.44 16.58 15.81
CA LYS A 69 -4.74 15.60 16.66
C LYS A 69 -3.92 14.57 15.86
N LEU A 70 -3.78 14.79 14.55
CA LEU A 70 -3.12 13.88 13.62
C LEU A 70 -1.85 14.52 13.04
N VAL A 71 -0.91 13.67 12.65
CA VAL A 71 0.32 14.00 11.94
C VAL A 71 0.28 13.37 10.55
N LYS A 72 0.97 13.99 9.59
CA LYS A 72 1.10 13.46 8.24
C LYS A 72 1.73 12.07 8.28
N ASN A 73 1.12 11.13 7.60
CA ASN A 73 1.64 9.77 7.52
C ASN A 73 2.92 9.76 6.65
N PRO A 74 4.02 9.16 7.13
CA PRO A 74 5.25 9.05 6.32
C PRO A 74 5.09 8.15 5.09
N ASP A 75 4.08 7.27 5.08
CA ASP A 75 3.82 6.34 3.97
C ASP A 75 2.79 6.86 2.96
N ALA A 76 2.26 8.08 3.15
CA ALA A 76 1.20 8.66 2.33
C ALA A 76 1.69 9.64 1.25
#